data_AF-A0A1G0CQB7-F1
#
_entry.id   AF-A0A1G0CQB7-F1
#
_cell.length_a   1.000
_cell.length_b   1.000
_cell.length_c   1.000
_cell.angle_alpha   90.00
_cell.angle_beta   90.00
_cell.angle_gamma   90.00
#
_symmetry.space_group_name_H-M   'P 1'
#
loop_
_entity.id
_entity.type
_entity.pdbx_description
1 polymer ?
#
loop_
_entity_poly.entity_id
_entity_poly.type
_entity_poly.pdbx_seq_one_letter_code
_entity_poly.pdbx_strand_id
1 'polypeptide(L)'
;LAAAAQLTASCFNNQPWKFVFARSPGALAKVQDCLSKGNDWAKKASLIVAAFARKENDCVIKEREYYLFDLGQAVSALALRATELGLVAHPIAGFDNEKVRLALGIPEGNMVLTLINIGKKIEDLGALNPQQAEAEASRPPRLALENIYSVDAYDEKLAVKVVH
;
A
#
# COMPACT_ATOMS: atom_id res chain seq x y z
N LEU A 1 -2.37 0.35 14.49
CA LEU A 1 -1.88 0.37 13.10
C LEU A 1 -0.45 0.87 13.04
N ALA A 2 -0.16 2.16 13.31
CA ALA A 2 1.20 2.70 13.28
C ALA A 2 2.21 1.95 14.17
N ALA A 3 1.82 1.52 15.37
CA ALA A 3 2.69 0.73 16.25
C ALA A 3 3.14 -0.62 15.63
N ALA A 4 2.32 -1.26 14.79
CA ALA A 4 2.73 -2.48 14.09
C ALA A 4 3.76 -2.19 13.00
N ALA A 5 3.58 -1.10 12.26
CA ALA A 5 4.56 -0.60 11.29
C ALA A 5 5.87 -0.16 11.95
N GLN A 6 5.81 0.40 13.17
CA GLN A 6 6.99 0.85 13.91
C GLN A 6 7.95 -0.30 14.27
N LEU A 7 7.43 -1.51 14.48
CA LEU A 7 8.21 -2.65 14.93
C LEU A 7 8.95 -3.37 13.79
N THR A 8 8.78 -2.95 12.54
CA THR A 8 9.45 -3.61 11.40
C THR A 8 10.95 -3.29 11.36
N ALA A 9 11.71 -4.18 10.74
CA ALA A 9 13.14 -3.95 10.52
C ALA A 9 13.36 -2.86 9.44
N SER A 10 14.51 -2.20 9.49
CA SER A 10 15.01 -1.33 8.42
C SER A 10 16.53 -1.37 8.32
N CYS A 11 17.07 -1.02 7.16
CA CYS A 11 18.50 -0.88 6.95
C CYS A 11 19.09 0.12 7.96
N PHE A 12 20.14 -0.30 8.69
CA PHE A 12 20.72 0.43 9.82
C PHE A 12 19.72 0.98 10.86
N ASN A 13 18.51 0.40 10.94
CA ASN A 13 17.42 0.91 11.76
C ASN A 13 17.03 2.37 11.43
N ASN A 14 17.16 2.80 10.17
CA ASN A 14 16.87 4.16 9.73
C ASN A 14 15.38 4.54 9.83
N GLN A 15 14.48 3.55 9.82
CA GLN A 15 13.03 3.72 10.00
C GLN A 15 12.45 4.80 9.04
N PRO A 16 12.63 4.65 7.71
CA PRO A 16 12.34 5.70 6.74
C PRO A 16 10.84 5.97 6.60
N TRP A 17 10.00 5.02 6.95
CA TRP A 17 8.55 5.10 6.79
C TRP A 17 7.96 6.27 7.57
N LYS A 18 7.03 6.96 6.93
CA LYS A 18 6.18 7.98 7.51
C LYS A 18 4.76 7.76 7.00
N PHE A 19 3.78 8.17 7.81
CA PHE A 19 2.38 7.94 7.54
C PHE A 19 1.56 9.19 7.89
N VAL A 20 0.62 9.58 7.02
CA VAL A 20 -0.46 10.51 7.38
C VAL A 20 -1.78 9.75 7.35
N PHE A 21 -2.51 9.77 8.46
CA PHE A 21 -3.79 9.12 8.63
C PHE A 21 -4.92 10.13 8.36
N ALA A 22 -5.47 10.13 7.14
CA ALA A 22 -6.61 10.97 6.78
C ALA A 22 -7.92 10.32 7.26
N ARG A 23 -8.50 10.87 8.34
CA ARG A 23 -9.72 10.33 8.98
C ARG A 23 -10.88 11.33 9.06
N SER A 24 -10.58 12.62 9.27
CA SER A 24 -11.62 13.64 9.32
C SER A 24 -12.32 13.76 7.95
N PRO A 25 -13.61 14.13 7.87
CA PRO A 25 -14.30 14.30 6.60
C PRO A 25 -13.56 15.22 5.61
N GLY A 26 -13.00 16.34 6.09
CA GLY A 26 -12.25 17.26 5.25
C GLY A 26 -10.93 16.68 4.71
N ALA A 27 -10.16 15.98 5.54
CA ALA A 27 -8.94 15.31 5.08
C ALA A 27 -9.23 14.16 4.12
N LEU A 28 -10.28 13.36 4.40
CA LEU A 28 -10.71 12.28 3.51
C LEU A 28 -11.12 12.83 2.15
N ALA A 29 -11.98 13.86 2.10
CA ALA A 29 -12.42 14.48 0.85
C ALA A 29 -11.24 14.93 -0.02
N LYS A 30 -10.26 15.63 0.58
CA LYS A 30 -9.05 16.07 -0.13
C LYS A 30 -8.27 14.90 -0.76
N VAL A 31 -8.11 13.79 -0.05
CA VAL A 31 -7.39 12.61 -0.57
C VAL A 31 -8.22 11.88 -1.62
N GLN A 32 -9.54 11.81 -1.43
CA GLN A 32 -10.49 11.18 -2.34
C GLN A 32 -10.53 11.89 -3.71
N ASP A 33 -10.35 13.21 -3.74
CA ASP A 33 -10.24 14.00 -4.97
C ASP A 33 -8.94 13.72 -5.76
N CYS A 34 -7.97 13.05 -5.15
CA CYS A 34 -6.71 12.67 -5.79
C CYS A 34 -6.75 11.26 -6.43
N LEU A 35 -7.84 10.50 -6.23
CA LEU A 35 -7.96 9.13 -6.71
C LEU A 35 -8.23 9.08 -8.22
N SER A 36 -7.70 8.05 -8.89
CA SER A 36 -8.12 7.75 -10.25
C SER A 36 -9.55 7.20 -10.29
N LYS A 37 -10.24 7.33 -11.43
CA LYS A 37 -11.63 6.84 -11.60
C LYS A 37 -11.78 5.35 -11.26
N GLY A 38 -10.77 4.53 -11.57
CA GLY A 38 -10.78 3.10 -11.25
C GLY A 38 -10.83 2.79 -9.74
N ASN A 39 -10.46 3.77 -8.91
CA ASN A 39 -10.45 3.67 -7.45
C ASN A 39 -11.58 4.43 -6.76
N ASP A 40 -12.66 4.79 -7.47
CA ASP A 40 -13.81 5.49 -6.86
C ASP A 40 -14.44 4.72 -5.67
N TRP A 41 -14.36 3.39 -5.68
CA TRP A 41 -14.78 2.54 -4.55
C TRP A 41 -14.10 2.92 -3.23
N ALA A 42 -12.86 3.39 -3.28
CA ALA A 42 -12.09 3.77 -2.09
C ALA A 42 -12.65 5.01 -1.38
N LYS A 43 -13.54 5.78 -2.03
CA LYS A 43 -14.28 6.88 -1.39
C LYS A 43 -15.19 6.43 -0.24
N LYS A 44 -15.51 5.12 -0.18
CA LYS A 44 -16.24 4.52 0.95
C LYS A 44 -15.36 4.22 2.17
N ALA A 45 -14.03 4.33 2.07
CA ALA A 45 -13.13 4.08 3.19
C ALA A 45 -13.35 5.10 4.33
N SER A 46 -13.30 4.63 5.57
CA SER A 46 -13.41 5.49 6.77
C SER A 46 -12.05 6.05 7.23
N LEU A 47 -10.98 5.55 6.63
CA LEU A 47 -9.61 5.99 6.84
C LEU A 47 -8.81 5.76 5.55
N ILE A 48 -8.07 6.76 5.09
CA ILE A 48 -7.06 6.60 4.05
C ILE A 48 -5.72 6.96 4.65
N VAL A 49 -4.75 6.05 4.57
CA VAL A 49 -3.39 6.29 5.08
C VAL A 49 -2.44 6.53 3.91
N ALA A 50 -1.86 7.71 3.82
CA ALA A 50 -0.76 7.97 2.91
C ALA A 50 0.54 7.43 3.53
N ALA A 51 1.13 6.42 2.89
CA ALA A 51 2.41 5.83 3.27
C ALA A 51 3.50 6.40 2.37
N PHE A 52 4.49 7.05 2.96
CA PHE A 52 5.52 7.77 2.23
C PHE A 52 6.88 7.64 2.89
N ALA A 53 7.90 7.86 2.09
CA ALA A 53 9.28 7.90 2.54
C ALA A 53 10.09 8.80 1.61
N ARG A 54 11.28 9.16 2.06
CA ARG A 54 12.23 9.98 1.31
C ARG A 54 13.51 9.17 1.11
N LYS A 55 14.05 9.20 -0.11
CA LYS A 55 15.21 8.38 -0.49
C LYS A 55 16.42 8.61 0.43
N GLU A 56 16.66 9.86 0.82
CA GLU A 56 17.80 10.22 1.67
C GLU A 56 17.67 9.75 3.13
N ASN A 57 16.48 9.29 3.54
CA ASN A 57 16.25 8.81 4.90
C ASN A 57 16.58 7.32 5.06
N ASP A 58 17.19 6.68 4.06
CA ASP A 58 17.59 5.28 4.16
C ASP A 58 18.82 4.95 3.32
N CYS A 59 19.25 3.70 3.38
CA CYS A 59 20.38 3.17 2.64
C CYS A 59 20.18 3.28 1.12
N VAL A 60 21.19 3.83 0.46
CA VAL A 60 21.41 3.70 -0.97
C VAL A 60 22.73 2.97 -1.16
N ILE A 61 22.67 1.70 -1.57
CA ILE A 61 23.85 0.86 -1.79
C ILE A 61 23.94 0.56 -3.27
N LYS A 62 24.73 1.39 -3.98
CA LYS A 62 24.78 1.43 -5.45
C LYS A 62 23.38 1.68 -6.01
N GLU A 63 22.83 0.78 -6.82
CA GLU A 63 21.50 0.85 -7.41
C GLU A 63 20.36 0.49 -6.44
N ARG A 64 20.66 -0.04 -5.26
CA ARG A 64 19.65 -0.51 -4.32
C ARG A 64 19.20 0.60 -3.39
N GLU A 65 17.93 1.00 -3.52
CA GLU A 65 17.29 2.02 -2.70
C GLU A 65 16.38 1.34 -1.65
N TYR A 66 16.77 1.37 -0.38
CA TYR A 66 16.08 0.60 0.67
C TYR A 66 14.81 1.28 1.20
N TYR A 67 14.68 2.60 1.07
CA TYR A 67 13.54 3.34 1.65
C TYR A 67 12.17 2.82 1.18
N LEU A 68 12.07 2.32 -0.05
CA LEU A 68 10.85 1.71 -0.59
C LEU A 68 10.62 0.29 -0.08
N PHE A 69 11.69 -0.50 0.01
CA PHE A 69 11.64 -1.87 0.55
C PHE A 69 11.21 -1.85 2.02
N ASP A 70 11.84 -0.98 2.82
CA ASP A 70 11.55 -0.83 4.24
C ASP A 70 10.18 -0.19 4.49
N LEU A 71 9.75 0.78 3.67
CA LEU A 71 8.37 1.26 3.70
C LEU A 71 7.37 0.14 3.37
N GLY A 72 7.68 -0.72 2.39
CA GLY A 72 6.86 -1.88 2.04
C GLY A 72 6.68 -2.87 3.20
N GLN A 73 7.75 -3.15 3.95
CA GLN A 73 7.67 -3.96 5.17
C GLN A 73 6.73 -3.33 6.20
N ALA A 74 6.90 -2.03 6.48
CA ALA A 74 6.08 -1.28 7.42
C ALA A 74 4.59 -1.26 7.00
N VAL A 75 4.31 -1.09 5.71
CA VAL A 75 2.95 -1.16 5.13
C VAL A 75 2.35 -2.56 5.31
N SER A 76 3.13 -3.62 5.09
CA SER A 76 2.67 -5.00 5.28
C SER A 76 2.27 -5.28 6.72
N ALA A 77 3.10 -4.89 7.70
CA ALA A 77 2.80 -5.03 9.11
C ALA A 77 1.54 -4.24 9.52
N LEU A 78 1.36 -3.03 8.97
CA LEU A 78 0.15 -2.24 9.17
C LEU A 78 -1.09 -2.97 8.64
N ALA A 79 -1.01 -3.53 7.43
CA ALA A 79 -2.12 -4.25 6.80
C ALA A 79 -2.48 -5.53 7.58
N LEU A 80 -1.49 -6.32 8.01
CA LEU A 80 -1.72 -7.49 8.86
C LEU A 80 -2.43 -7.11 10.17
N ARG A 81 -1.99 -6.02 10.82
CA ARG A 81 -2.64 -5.53 12.03
C ARG A 81 -4.06 -5.01 11.78
N ALA A 82 -4.35 -4.44 10.61
CA ALA A 82 -5.71 -4.06 10.26
C ALA A 82 -6.60 -5.30 10.10
N THR A 83 -6.11 -6.34 9.43
CA THR A 83 -6.81 -7.61 9.27
C THR A 83 -7.12 -8.28 10.62
N GLU A 84 -6.16 -8.31 11.55
CA GLU A 84 -6.40 -8.81 12.92
C GLU A 84 -7.51 -8.06 13.66
N LEU A 85 -7.71 -6.78 13.35
CA LEU A 85 -8.77 -5.95 13.92
C LEU A 85 -10.12 -6.10 13.19
N GLY A 86 -10.23 -7.03 12.23
CA GLY A 86 -11.42 -7.21 11.41
C GLY A 86 -11.65 -6.07 10.41
N LEU A 87 -10.59 -5.38 10.01
CA LEU A 87 -10.64 -4.30 9.02
C LEU A 87 -10.07 -4.76 7.69
N VAL A 88 -10.58 -4.20 6.60
CA VAL A 88 -9.94 -4.23 5.30
C VAL A 88 -8.81 -3.20 5.30
N ALA A 89 -7.65 -3.56 4.74
CA ALA A 89 -6.59 -2.62 4.40
C ALA A 89 -6.13 -2.90 2.96
N HIS A 90 -6.48 -2.00 2.04
CA HIS A 90 -6.22 -2.16 0.61
C HIS A 90 -5.27 -1.08 0.11
N PRO A 91 -3.97 -1.40 -0.07
CA PRO A 91 -3.01 -0.48 -0.68
C PRO A 91 -3.25 -0.32 -2.18
N ILE A 92 -3.30 0.91 -2.67
CA ILE A 92 -3.46 1.25 -4.09
C ILE A 92 -2.29 2.10 -4.59
N ALA A 93 -2.09 2.10 -5.91
CA ALA A 93 -1.17 3.01 -6.62
C ALA A 93 -1.88 3.98 -7.57
N GLY A 94 -3.18 3.78 -7.84
CA GLY A 94 -3.96 4.60 -8.76
C GLY A 94 -4.45 5.91 -8.14
N PHE A 95 -3.54 6.86 -7.95
CA PHE A 95 -3.81 8.23 -7.46
C PHE A 95 -2.75 9.20 -8.00
N ASP A 96 -3.01 10.50 -7.88
CA ASP A 96 -2.04 11.55 -8.19
C ASP A 96 -1.14 11.82 -6.96
N ASN A 97 0.11 11.35 -7.02
CA ASN A 97 1.08 11.44 -5.93
C ASN A 97 1.30 12.90 -5.46
N GLU A 98 1.47 13.83 -6.40
CA GLU A 98 1.77 15.22 -6.05
C GLU A 98 0.56 15.92 -5.44
N LYS A 99 -0.66 15.65 -5.95
CA LYS A 99 -1.89 16.18 -5.34
C LYS A 99 -2.10 15.64 -3.93
N VAL A 100 -1.87 14.35 -3.67
CA VAL A 100 -1.95 13.78 -2.32
C VAL A 100 -0.94 14.46 -1.39
N ARG A 101 0.29 14.63 -1.86
CA ARG A 101 1.36 15.27 -1.10
C ARG A 101 0.95 16.67 -0.65
N LEU A 102 0.46 17.50 -1.58
CA LEU A 102 -0.03 18.85 -1.30
C LEU A 102 -1.28 18.86 -0.41
N ALA A 103 -2.25 17.99 -0.68
CA ALA A 103 -3.50 17.86 0.07
C ALA A 103 -3.29 17.58 1.56
N LEU A 104 -2.26 16.79 1.88
CA LEU A 104 -1.90 16.36 3.23
C LEU A 104 -0.74 17.15 3.84
N GLY A 105 -0.19 18.15 3.14
CA GLY A 105 0.93 18.95 3.62
C GLY A 105 2.23 18.15 3.79
N ILE A 106 2.41 17.08 3.02
CA ILE A 106 3.63 16.28 3.04
C ILE A 106 4.75 17.10 2.36
N PRO A 107 5.94 17.26 2.96
CA PRO A 107 7.02 18.06 2.35
C PRO A 107 7.50 17.50 1.01
N GLU A 108 8.01 18.39 0.15
CA GLU A 108 8.66 18.01 -1.11
C GLU A 108 9.82 17.02 -0.88
N GLY A 109 10.08 16.15 -1.86
CA GLY A 109 11.09 15.09 -1.78
C GLY A 109 10.61 13.82 -1.07
N ASN A 110 9.40 13.82 -0.50
CA ASN A 110 8.75 12.59 -0.03
C ASN A 110 7.93 11.98 -1.17
N MET A 111 8.14 10.69 -1.42
CA MET A 111 7.32 9.91 -2.34
C MET A 111 6.19 9.24 -1.56
N VAL A 112 4.93 9.57 -1.88
CA VAL A 112 3.78 8.79 -1.42
C VAL A 112 3.72 7.53 -2.25
N LEU A 113 4.26 6.44 -1.70
CA LEU A 113 4.35 5.16 -2.40
C LEU A 113 2.98 4.52 -2.59
N THR A 114 2.12 4.61 -1.58
CA THR A 114 0.78 4.01 -1.62
C THR A 114 -0.21 4.74 -0.71
N LEU A 115 -1.48 4.68 -1.09
CA LEU A 115 -2.60 4.97 -0.21
C LEU A 115 -3.19 3.65 0.29
N ILE A 116 -3.33 3.50 1.59
CA ILE A 116 -3.95 2.33 2.22
C ILE A 116 -5.38 2.70 2.61
N ASN A 117 -6.35 2.14 1.89
CA ASN A 117 -7.76 2.37 2.14
C ASN A 117 -8.24 1.39 3.21
N ILE A 118 -8.74 1.93 4.33
CA ILE A 118 -9.10 1.16 5.51
C ILE A 118 -10.56 1.38 5.88
N GLY A 119 -11.26 0.29 6.17
CA GLY A 119 -12.66 0.30 6.55
C GLY A 119 -13.15 -1.06 7.04
N LYS A 120 -14.39 -1.11 7.49
CA LYS A 120 -15.09 -2.39 7.71
C LYS A 120 -15.62 -2.88 6.38
N LYS A 121 -15.51 -4.19 6.13
CA LYS A 121 -16.18 -4.81 4.99
C LYS A 121 -17.70 -4.66 5.15
N ILE A 122 -18.39 -4.37 4.05
CA ILE A 122 -19.84 -4.28 3.96
C ILE A 122 -20.32 -5.19 2.84
N GLU A 123 -21.55 -5.70 2.95
CA GLU A 123 -22.17 -6.56 1.93
C GLU A 123 -22.66 -5.75 0.71
N ASP A 124 -22.87 -4.45 0.88
CA ASP A 124 -23.27 -3.56 -0.22
C ASP A 124 -22.11 -3.35 -1.20
N LEU A 125 -22.24 -3.92 -2.39
CA LEU A 125 -21.28 -3.81 -3.49
C LEU A 125 -21.59 -2.65 -4.44
N GLY A 126 -22.57 -1.79 -4.14
CA GLY A 126 -23.02 -0.71 -5.05
C GLY A 126 -21.96 0.35 -5.39
N ALA A 127 -20.84 0.38 -4.66
CA ALA A 127 -19.68 1.22 -4.95
C ALA A 127 -18.67 0.57 -5.93
N LEU A 128 -18.85 -0.72 -6.26
CA LEU A 128 -17.98 -1.49 -7.14
C LEU A 128 -18.58 -1.55 -8.55
N ASN A 129 -17.72 -1.56 -9.57
CA ASN A 129 -18.15 -1.93 -10.92
C ASN A 129 -18.37 -3.47 -11.02
N PRO A 130 -18.99 -4.00 -12.10
CA PRO A 130 -19.29 -5.43 -12.21
C PRO A 130 -18.07 -6.35 -12.05
N GLN A 131 -16.93 -5.99 -12.65
CA GLN A 131 -15.69 -6.76 -12.56
C GLN A 131 -15.12 -6.75 -11.13
N GLN A 132 -15.19 -5.61 -10.45
CA GLN A 132 -14.76 -5.48 -9.05
C GLN A 132 -15.67 -6.28 -8.11
N ALA A 133 -16.99 -6.25 -8.34
CA ALA A 133 -17.95 -7.00 -7.55
C ALA A 133 -17.75 -8.52 -7.70
N GLU A 134 -17.46 -9.00 -8.91
CA GLU A 134 -17.11 -10.41 -9.16
C GLU A 134 -15.80 -10.79 -8.43
N ALA A 135 -14.78 -9.94 -8.51
CA ALA A 135 -13.48 -10.18 -7.88
C ALA A 135 -13.53 -10.12 -6.33
N GLU A 136 -14.46 -9.37 -5.73
CA GLU A 136 -14.55 -9.18 -4.27
C GLU A 136 -14.78 -10.51 -3.50
N ALA A 137 -15.42 -11.49 -4.14
CA ALA A 137 -15.73 -12.79 -3.54
C ALA A 137 -14.54 -13.75 -3.52
N SER A 138 -13.52 -13.53 -4.36
CA SER A 138 -12.45 -14.52 -4.56
C SER A 138 -11.07 -13.89 -4.48
N ARG A 139 -10.15 -14.58 -3.78
CA ARG A 139 -8.76 -14.16 -3.75
C ARG A 139 -8.14 -14.46 -5.12
N PRO A 140 -7.45 -13.49 -5.76
CA PRO A 140 -6.76 -13.77 -7.02
C PRO A 140 -5.73 -14.90 -6.84
N PRO A 141 -5.50 -15.73 -7.86
CA PRO A 141 -4.49 -16.78 -7.79
C PRO A 141 -3.09 -16.18 -7.54
N ARG A 142 -2.17 -17.03 -7.09
CA ARG A 142 -0.73 -16.72 -7.01
C ARG A 142 0.01 -17.68 -7.94
N LEU A 143 1.22 -17.30 -8.34
CA LEU A 143 2.14 -18.24 -9.00
C LEU A 143 2.31 -19.49 -8.11
N ALA A 144 2.55 -20.63 -8.75
CA ALA A 144 2.86 -21.85 -8.03
C ALA A 144 4.14 -21.64 -7.19
N LEU A 145 4.22 -22.32 -6.05
CA LEU A 145 5.28 -22.06 -5.07
C LEU A 145 6.66 -22.27 -5.70
N GLU A 146 6.83 -23.30 -6.52
CA GLU A 146 8.05 -23.62 -7.26
C GLU A 146 8.52 -22.51 -8.19
N ASN A 147 7.66 -21.58 -8.60
CA ASN A 147 8.01 -20.47 -9.47
C ASN A 147 8.53 -19.24 -8.72
N ILE A 148 8.56 -19.23 -7.39
CA ILE A 148 9.01 -18.09 -6.59
C ILE A 148 10.23 -18.39 -5.70
N TYR A 149 10.74 -19.62 -5.70
CA TYR A 149 11.97 -19.96 -5.00
C TYR A 149 12.80 -21.03 -5.73
N SER A 150 14.12 -20.93 -5.59
CA SER A 150 15.08 -21.97 -5.93
C SER A 150 16.05 -22.15 -4.76
N VAL A 151 16.77 -23.26 -4.76
CA VAL A 151 17.77 -23.58 -3.73
C VAL A 151 19.14 -23.59 -4.40
N ASP A 152 20.12 -23.00 -3.73
CA ASP A 152 21.54 -22.88 -4.14
C ASP A 152 21.84 -22.02 -5.39
N ALA A 153 21.02 -22.08 -6.43
CA ALA A 153 21.24 -21.36 -7.68
C ALA A 153 19.93 -20.89 -8.32
N TYR A 154 20.05 -19.99 -9.30
CA TYR A 154 18.94 -19.62 -10.17
C TYR A 154 18.44 -20.83 -10.97
N ASP A 155 17.13 -20.89 -11.19
CA ASP A 155 16.46 -21.91 -11.99
C ASP A 155 15.45 -21.20 -12.91
N GLU A 156 15.36 -21.63 -14.17
CA GLU A 156 14.47 -21.03 -15.17
C GLU A 156 12.99 -21.12 -14.80
N LYS A 157 12.60 -22.00 -13.87
CA LYS A 157 11.25 -22.02 -13.30
C LYS A 157 10.85 -20.69 -12.63
N LEU A 158 11.83 -19.86 -12.25
CA LEU A 158 11.62 -18.52 -11.68
C LEU A 158 11.29 -17.46 -12.74
N ALA A 159 11.51 -17.74 -14.02
CA ALA A 159 11.20 -16.81 -15.11
C ALA A 159 9.70 -16.74 -15.44
N VAL A 160 8.86 -17.61 -14.86
CA VAL A 160 7.41 -17.65 -15.09
C VAL A 160 6.77 -16.36 -14.58
N LYS A 161 5.95 -15.73 -15.43
CA LYS A 161 5.23 -14.49 -15.13
C LYS A 161 3.73 -14.72 -15.04
N VAL A 162 3.05 -13.86 -14.28
CA VAL A 162 1.58 -13.80 -14.29
C VAL A 162 1.12 -13.39 -15.68
N VAL A 163 0.15 -14.12 -16.24
CA VAL A 163 -0.54 -13.75 -17.48
C VAL A 163 -1.83 -13.06 -17.09
N HIS A 164 -2.02 -11.84 -17.59
CA HIS A 164 -3.20 -11.00 -17.33
C HIS A 164 -4.23 -11.13 -18.46
#